data_AF-A0A3C0GKW9-F1
#
_entry.id   AF-A0A3C0GKW9-F1
#
_cell.length_a   1.000
_cell.length_b   1.000
_cell.length_c   1.000
_cell.angle_alpha   90.00
_cell.angle_beta   90.00
_cell.angle_gamma   90.00
#
_symmetry.space_group_name_H-M   'P 1'
#
loop_
_entity.id
_entity.type
_entity.pdbx_description
1 polymer ?
#
loop_
_entity_poly.entity_id
_entity_poly.type
_entity_poly.pdbx_seq_one_letter_code
_entity_poly.pdbx_strand_id
1 'polypeptide(L)'
;MKKQIIKDPTYNIYKQGGNVEKAMPGRGDGSDKIKLADLEKVEFDVFQNLADQIQEDFEQEKKPGESFIDWLKQKPDSYFKRIELGKGGKVILISDYLKQKEDIPLKKIDLASYFTPGKTLSSLTEAERDVVNQLLRMSLGKKD
;
A
#
# COMPACT_ATOMS: atom_id res chain seq x y z
N MET A 1 25.84 55.75 54.66
CA MET A 1 24.52 55.19 54.26
C MET A 1 24.56 53.68 54.47
N LYS A 2 23.68 53.12 55.33
CA LYS A 2 23.66 51.68 55.62
C LYS A 2 22.98 50.93 54.45
N LYS A 3 23.66 49.97 53.82
CA LYS A 3 23.07 49.09 52.80
C LYS A 3 22.01 48.22 53.45
N GLN A 4 20.74 48.42 53.08
CA GLN A 4 19.65 47.53 53.45
C GLN A 4 19.75 46.26 52.60
N ILE A 5 20.04 45.13 53.21
CA ILE A 5 20.07 43.82 52.55
C ILE A 5 18.64 43.27 52.57
N ILE A 6 18.00 43.18 51.42
CA ILE A 6 16.68 42.56 51.28
C ILE A 6 16.86 41.06 51.51
N LYS A 7 16.38 40.56 52.66
CA LYS A 7 16.35 39.13 52.96
C LYS A 7 15.10 38.55 52.31
N ASP A 8 15.22 38.03 51.10
CA ASP A 8 14.14 37.28 50.47
C ASP A 8 13.98 35.93 51.19
N PRO A 9 12.86 35.69 51.90
CA PRO A 9 12.63 34.43 52.63
C PRO A 9 12.50 33.22 51.70
N THR A 10 12.26 33.44 50.41
CA THR A 10 12.08 32.41 49.39
C THR A 10 13.41 32.06 48.69
N TYR A 11 14.50 32.79 48.96
CA TYR A 11 15.82 32.55 48.35
C TYR A 11 16.34 31.11 48.55
N ASN A 12 16.09 30.52 49.72
CA ASN A 12 16.54 29.16 50.02
C ASN A 12 15.79 28.10 49.20
N ILE A 13 14.55 28.38 48.77
CA ILE A 13 13.70 27.44 48.03
C ILE A 13 14.20 27.31 46.58
N TYR A 14 14.56 28.44 45.94
CA TYR A 14 15.13 28.41 44.58
C TYR A 14 16.58 27.94 44.56
N LYS A 15 17.37 28.30 45.59
CA LYS A 15 18.79 27.88 45.72
C LYS A 15 18.95 26.36 45.79
N GLN A 16 17.98 25.66 46.38
CA GLN A 16 18.03 24.20 46.52
C GLN A 16 17.70 23.44 45.23
N GLY A 17 17.25 24.12 44.16
CA GLY A 17 16.95 23.49 42.88
C GLY A 17 15.90 22.39 43.03
N GLY A 18 14.61 22.76 42.97
CA GLY A 18 13.54 21.76 42.93
C GLY A 18 13.80 20.74 41.83
N ASN A 19 13.54 19.47 42.12
CA ASN A 19 13.70 18.38 41.16
C ASN A 19 12.79 18.67 39.96
N VAL A 20 13.33 19.28 38.90
CA VAL A 20 12.60 19.39 37.63
C VAL A 20 12.50 17.97 37.15
N GLU A 21 11.39 17.31 37.45
CA GLU A 21 11.11 15.98 36.96
C GLU A 21 11.38 15.99 35.46
N LYS A 22 12.29 15.12 35.02
CA LYS A 22 12.65 14.97 33.62
C LYS A 22 11.36 14.93 32.80
N ALA A 23 11.35 15.65 31.68
CA ALA A 23 10.21 15.66 30.75
C ALA A 23 9.68 14.23 30.58
N MET A 24 8.38 14.03 30.83
CA MET A 24 7.74 12.72 30.72
C MET A 24 8.14 12.09 29.37
N PRO A 25 8.62 10.83 29.35
CA PRO A 25 8.87 10.15 28.08
C PRO A 25 7.57 10.13 27.28
N GLY A 26 7.67 10.48 25.98
CA GLY A 26 6.52 10.51 25.08
C GLY A 26 5.74 9.20 25.14
N ARG A 27 4.42 9.32 25.24
CA ARG A 27 3.47 8.21 25.38
C ARG A 27 3.33 7.44 24.06
N GLY A 28 4.39 6.77 23.63
CA GLY A 28 4.42 5.99 22.39
C GLY A 28 5.74 5.21 22.25
N ASP A 29 5.66 4.01 21.69
CA ASP A 29 6.79 3.10 21.44
C ASP A 29 7.70 3.55 20.27
N GLY A 30 7.40 4.70 19.67
CA GLY A 30 8.12 5.23 18.52
C GLY A 30 7.79 4.55 17.19
N SER A 31 6.90 3.55 17.17
CA SER A 31 6.52 2.82 15.94
C SER A 31 5.95 3.74 14.86
N ASP A 32 5.18 4.75 15.24
CA ASP A 32 4.62 5.71 14.28
C ASP A 32 5.67 6.66 13.70
N LYS A 33 6.73 6.96 14.44
CA LYS A 33 7.88 7.74 13.92
C LYS A 33 8.69 6.91 12.92
N ILE A 34 8.83 5.61 13.17
CA ILE A 34 9.51 4.68 12.25
C ILE A 34 8.72 4.57 10.94
N LYS A 35 7.40 4.37 11.00
CA LYS A 35 6.53 4.33 9.81
C LYS A 35 6.59 5.64 9.02
N LEU A 36 6.62 6.79 9.69
CA LEU A 36 6.72 8.09 9.04
C LEU A 36 8.08 8.27 8.35
N ALA A 37 9.18 7.91 9.02
CA ALA A 37 10.51 7.97 8.43
C ALA A 37 10.68 7.01 7.24
N ASP A 38 10.10 5.81 7.32
CA ASP A 38 10.08 4.86 6.20
C ASP A 38 9.26 5.41 5.02
N LEU A 39 8.14 6.08 5.28
CA LEU A 39 7.32 6.71 4.24
C LEU A 39 8.06 7.88 3.57
N GLU A 40 8.66 8.78 4.36
CA GLU A 40 9.47 9.89 3.84
C GLU A 40 10.65 9.39 2.99
N LYS A 41 11.30 8.30 3.42
CA LYS A 41 12.39 7.67 2.66
C LYS A 41 11.90 7.09 1.34
N VAL A 42 10.74 6.43 1.34
CA VAL A 42 10.13 5.88 0.12
C VAL A 42 9.77 7.00 -0.85
N GLU A 43 9.15 8.07 -0.36
CA GLU A 43 8.82 9.24 -1.18
C GLU A 43 10.08 9.88 -1.77
N PHE A 44 11.12 10.10 -0.96
CA PHE A 44 12.39 10.65 -1.41
C PHE A 44 13.03 9.78 -2.51
N ASP A 45 13.11 8.47 -2.29
CA ASP A 45 13.63 7.53 -3.29
C ASP A 45 12.84 7.59 -4.60
N VAL A 46 11.51 7.69 -4.53
CA VAL A 46 10.65 7.81 -5.71
C VAL A 46 10.93 9.12 -6.47
N PHE A 47 11.04 10.24 -5.77
CA PHE A 47 11.35 11.53 -6.39
C PHE A 47 12.74 11.55 -7.04
N GLN A 48 13.75 10.96 -6.41
CA GLN A 48 15.09 10.86 -6.99
C GLN A 48 15.07 10.05 -8.29
N ASN A 49 14.47 8.85 -8.30
CA ASN A 49 14.37 8.05 -9.51
C ASN A 49 13.63 8.77 -10.65
N LEU A 50 12.56 9.50 -10.31
CA LEU A 50 11.82 10.27 -11.30
C LEU A 50 12.65 11.44 -11.85
N ALA A 51 13.39 12.14 -10.99
CA ALA A 51 14.28 13.23 -11.42
C ALA A 51 15.40 12.71 -12.32
N ASP A 52 16.02 11.59 -11.95
CA ASP A 52 17.11 10.96 -12.71
C ASP A 52 16.62 10.54 -14.11
N GLN A 53 15.46 9.89 -14.19
CA GLN A 53 14.87 9.48 -15.49
C GLN A 53 14.57 10.69 -16.39
N ILE A 54 13.96 11.74 -15.84
CA ILE A 54 13.63 12.95 -16.61
C ILE A 54 14.91 13.66 -17.08
N GLN A 55 15.96 13.65 -16.28
CA GLN A 55 17.25 14.22 -16.65
C GLN A 55 17.92 13.39 -17.75
N GLU A 56 17.92 12.06 -17.65
CA GLU A 56 18.47 11.17 -18.67
C GLU A 56 17.73 11.34 -20.01
N ASP A 57 16.40 11.35 -19.99
CA ASP A 57 15.57 11.56 -21.18
C ASP A 57 15.85 12.94 -21.81
N PHE A 58 16.08 13.97 -20.98
CA PHE A 58 16.51 15.28 -21.48
C PHE A 58 17.88 15.21 -22.15
N GLU A 59 18.87 14.58 -21.53
CA GLU A 59 20.21 14.46 -22.11
C GLU A 59 20.23 13.70 -23.44
N GLN A 60 19.38 12.67 -23.59
CA GLN A 60 19.28 11.89 -24.82
C GLN A 60 18.58 12.65 -25.96
N GLU A 61 17.54 13.41 -25.67
CA GLU A 61 16.70 14.05 -26.69
C GLU A 61 16.99 15.53 -26.92
N LYS A 62 17.83 16.13 -26.08
CA LYS A 62 18.15 17.56 -26.13
C LYS A 62 18.69 17.95 -27.50
N LYS A 63 18.11 19.02 -28.05
CA LYS A 63 18.69 19.72 -29.20
C LYS A 63 19.82 20.66 -28.74
N PRO A 64 20.83 20.93 -29.59
CA PRO A 64 21.93 21.82 -29.22
C PRO A 64 21.40 23.19 -28.76
N GLY A 65 21.66 23.55 -27.50
CA GLY A 65 21.26 24.83 -26.91
C GLY A 65 19.86 24.88 -26.28
N GLU A 66 19.09 23.79 -26.26
CA GLU A 66 17.77 23.75 -25.64
C GLU A 66 17.85 23.77 -24.10
N SER A 67 16.96 24.55 -23.47
CA SER A 67 16.83 24.64 -22.02
C SER A 67 15.95 23.51 -21.48
N PHE A 68 16.30 22.97 -20.31
CA PHE A 68 15.55 21.88 -19.66
C PHE A 68 14.06 22.21 -19.48
N ILE A 69 13.76 23.43 -19.04
CA ILE A 69 12.38 23.88 -18.82
C ILE A 69 11.59 23.95 -20.13
N ASP A 70 12.24 24.34 -21.22
CA ASP A 70 11.59 24.46 -22.52
C ASP A 70 11.33 23.07 -23.12
N TRP A 71 12.24 22.12 -22.93
CA TRP A 71 12.02 20.71 -23.29
C TRP A 71 10.89 20.10 -22.45
N LEU A 72 10.89 20.33 -21.13
CA LEU A 72 9.87 19.79 -20.23
C LEU A 72 8.45 20.28 -20.60
N LYS A 73 8.32 21.55 -20.98
CA LYS A 73 7.04 22.14 -21.42
C LYS A 73 6.56 21.61 -22.78
N GLN A 74 7.46 21.12 -23.63
CA GLN A 74 7.10 20.53 -24.91
C GLN A 74 6.55 19.11 -24.76
N LYS A 75 6.78 18.44 -23.63
CA LYS A 75 6.35 17.06 -23.42
C LYS A 75 4.84 16.97 -23.17
N PRO A 76 4.16 15.99 -23.80
CA PRO A 76 2.74 15.77 -23.56
C PRO A 76 2.51 15.16 -22.16
N ASP A 77 1.36 15.41 -21.54
CA ASP A 77 0.97 14.81 -20.25
C ASP A 77 1.14 13.28 -20.20
N SER A 78 0.96 12.62 -21.36
CA SER A 78 1.13 11.18 -21.50
C SER A 78 2.56 10.69 -21.24
N TYR A 79 3.57 11.53 -21.44
CA TYR A 79 4.95 11.24 -21.08
C TYR A 79 5.08 11.10 -19.56
N PHE A 80 4.67 12.13 -18.80
CA PHE A 80 4.76 12.11 -17.34
C PHE A 80 3.98 10.96 -16.70
N LYS A 81 2.85 10.57 -17.29
CA LYS A 81 2.06 9.40 -16.84
C LYS A 81 2.73 8.05 -17.11
N ARG A 82 3.65 7.99 -18.07
CA ARG A 82 4.35 6.77 -18.50
C ARG A 82 5.77 6.66 -17.97
N ILE A 83 6.28 7.66 -17.25
CA ILE A 83 7.59 7.57 -16.61
C ILE A 83 7.56 6.35 -15.70
N GLU A 84 8.29 5.30 -16.10
CA GLU A 84 8.42 4.09 -15.32
C GLU A 84 9.32 4.43 -14.13
N LEU A 85 8.77 4.35 -12.92
CA LEU A 85 9.60 4.42 -11.73
C LEU A 85 10.50 3.17 -11.75
N GLY A 86 11.82 3.34 -11.84
CA GLY A 86 12.77 2.21 -11.83
C GLY A 86 12.67 1.34 -10.57
N LYS A 87 12.06 1.87 -9.50
CA LYS A 87 11.63 1.16 -8.29
C LYS A 87 10.11 1.17 -8.11
N GLY A 88 9.36 0.99 -9.20
CA GLY A 88 7.91 0.84 -9.18
C GLY A 88 7.52 -0.20 -8.13
N GLY A 89 6.61 0.17 -7.23
CA GLY A 89 6.32 -0.54 -5.99
C GLY A 89 6.34 -2.05 -6.20
N LYS A 90 7.19 -2.73 -5.41
CA LYS A 90 7.31 -4.19 -5.38
C LYS A 90 5.90 -4.77 -5.50
N VAL A 91 5.60 -5.49 -6.58
CA VAL A 91 4.32 -6.20 -6.70
C VAL A 91 4.35 -7.27 -5.63
N ILE A 92 3.81 -6.93 -4.46
CA ILE A 92 3.82 -7.84 -3.33
C ILE A 92 2.64 -8.76 -3.52
N LEU A 93 2.92 -9.99 -3.93
CA LEU A 93 1.90 -11.00 -4.02
C LEU A 93 1.39 -11.26 -2.60
N ILE A 94 0.07 -11.42 -2.44
CA ILE A 94 -0.52 -11.74 -1.14
C ILE A 94 0.15 -13.01 -0.55
N SER A 95 0.64 -13.91 -1.40
CA SER A 95 1.44 -15.08 -1.04
C SER A 95 2.71 -14.76 -0.26
N ASP A 96 3.37 -13.63 -0.51
CA ASP A 96 4.62 -13.24 0.17
C ASP A 96 4.39 -12.89 1.65
N TYR A 97 3.14 -12.60 2.02
CA TYR A 97 2.71 -12.35 3.40
C TYR A 97 2.01 -13.53 4.06
N LEU A 98 1.73 -14.60 3.30
CA LEU A 98 1.24 -15.84 3.90
C LEU A 98 2.37 -16.42 4.74
N LYS A 99 2.15 -16.51 6.06
CA LYS A 99 3.12 -17.11 7.00
C LYS A 99 3.33 -18.62 6.78
N GLN A 100 2.60 -19.21 5.84
CA GLN A 100 2.64 -20.63 5.51
C GLN A 100 3.59 -20.82 4.32
N LYS A 101 4.63 -21.63 4.52
CA LYS A 101 5.70 -21.92 3.54
C LYS A 101 5.33 -23.02 2.53
N GLU A 102 4.13 -23.55 2.60
CA GLU A 102 3.71 -24.72 1.83
C GLU A 102 2.73 -24.31 0.73
N ASP A 103 2.96 -24.84 -0.48
CA ASP A 103 2.03 -24.68 -1.60
C ASP A 103 0.65 -25.18 -1.20
N ILE A 104 -0.35 -24.29 -1.27
CA ILE A 104 -1.74 -24.66 -1.01
C ILE A 104 -2.10 -25.72 -2.06
N PRO A 105 -2.43 -26.97 -1.68
CA PRO A 105 -2.79 -27.98 -2.65
C PRO A 105 -4.05 -27.51 -3.38
N LEU A 106 -3.93 -27.35 -4.70
CA LEU A 106 -5.06 -27.00 -5.57
C LEU A 106 -6.15 -28.06 -5.39
N LYS A 107 -7.30 -27.66 -4.85
CA LYS A 107 -8.48 -28.54 -4.80
C LYS A 107 -8.94 -28.80 -6.22
N LYS A 108 -8.63 -29.99 -6.74
CA LYS A 108 -9.14 -30.45 -8.03
C LYS A 108 -10.64 -30.64 -7.90
N ILE A 109 -11.41 -29.86 -8.66
CA ILE A 109 -12.85 -30.04 -8.78
C ILE A 109 -13.08 -31.20 -9.75
N ASP A 110 -13.51 -32.35 -9.24
CA ASP A 110 -13.86 -33.49 -10.08
C ASP A 110 -15.27 -33.32 -10.67
N LEU A 111 -15.34 -32.65 -11.82
CA LEU A 111 -16.58 -32.48 -12.57
C LEU A 111 -17.07 -33.81 -13.18
N ALA A 112 -16.16 -34.74 -13.50
CA ALA A 112 -16.49 -35.98 -14.19
C ALA A 112 -17.25 -36.97 -13.30
N SER A 113 -16.96 -36.97 -11.99
CA SER A 113 -17.70 -37.77 -11.00
C SER A 113 -19.21 -37.47 -10.96
N TYR A 114 -19.61 -36.24 -11.30
CA TYR A 114 -21.02 -35.84 -11.37
C TYR A 114 -21.72 -36.34 -12.64
N PHE A 115 -20.97 -36.55 -13.73
CA PHE A 115 -21.49 -37.10 -14.98
C PHE A 115 -21.38 -38.63 -14.97
N THR A 116 -22.18 -39.28 -14.12
CA THR A 116 -22.30 -40.75 -14.16
C THR A 116 -22.99 -41.17 -15.47
N PRO A 117 -22.34 -41.95 -16.35
CA PRO A 117 -22.98 -42.46 -17.56
C PRO A 117 -24.12 -43.40 -17.15
N GLY A 118 -25.35 -43.08 -17.54
CA GLY A 118 -26.53 -43.93 -17.27
C GLY A 118 -27.54 -43.38 -16.26
N LYS A 119 -27.29 -42.23 -15.61
CA LYS A 119 -28.35 -41.50 -14.90
C LYS A 119 -29.26 -40.78 -15.89
N THR A 120 -30.22 -41.52 -16.42
CA THR A 120 -31.33 -40.99 -17.22
C THR A 120 -32.30 -40.23 -16.32
N LEU A 121 -33.15 -39.34 -16.87
CA LEU A 121 -34.17 -38.63 -16.10
C LEU A 121 -35.00 -39.57 -15.20
N SER A 122 -35.18 -40.82 -15.61
CA SER A 122 -35.85 -41.89 -14.86
C SER A 122 -35.18 -42.28 -13.54
N SER A 123 -33.85 -42.15 -13.40
CA SER A 123 -33.14 -42.50 -12.17
C SER A 123 -33.09 -41.37 -11.14
N LEU A 124 -33.57 -40.18 -11.51
CA LEU A 124 -33.64 -39.03 -10.60
C LEU A 124 -34.87 -39.15 -9.71
N THR A 125 -34.70 -38.79 -8.44
CA THR A 125 -35.81 -38.55 -7.50
C THR A 125 -36.67 -37.36 -7.97
N GLU A 126 -37.89 -37.26 -7.49
CA GLU A 126 -38.81 -36.19 -7.88
C GLU A 126 -38.23 -34.78 -7.60
N ALA A 127 -37.55 -34.63 -6.45
CA ALA A 127 -36.85 -33.40 -6.07
C ALA A 127 -35.69 -33.05 -7.03
N GLU A 128 -34.89 -34.03 -7.43
CA GLU A 128 -33.78 -33.80 -8.37
C GLU A 128 -34.28 -33.43 -9.77
N ARG A 129 -35.39 -34.02 -10.23
CA ARG A 129 -36.01 -33.65 -11.51
C ARG A 129 -36.53 -32.23 -11.51
N ASP A 130 -37.11 -31.78 -10.41
CA ASP A 130 -37.66 -30.43 -10.31
C ASP A 130 -36.55 -29.37 -10.40
N VAL A 131 -35.43 -29.60 -9.71
CA VAL A 131 -34.25 -28.72 -9.78
C VAL A 131 -33.67 -28.67 -11.20
N VAL A 132 -33.57 -29.82 -11.89
CA VAL A 132 -33.10 -29.88 -13.28
C VAL A 132 -34.06 -29.15 -14.22
N ASN A 133 -35.37 -29.33 -14.06
CA ASN A 133 -36.38 -28.62 -14.85
C ASN A 133 -36.35 -27.11 -14.60
N GLN A 134 -36.14 -26.68 -13.36
CA GLN A 134 -35.98 -25.27 -13.01
C GLN A 134 -34.73 -24.68 -13.69
N LEU A 135 -33.60 -25.37 -13.64
CA LEU A 135 -32.36 -24.97 -14.31
C LEU A 135 -32.53 -24.89 -15.83
N LEU A 136 -33.20 -25.87 -16.44
CA LEU A 136 -33.51 -25.85 -17.87
C LEU A 136 -34.44 -24.69 -18.24
N ARG A 137 -35.46 -24.39 -17.42
CA ARG A 137 -36.32 -23.21 -17.62
C ARG A 137 -35.54 -21.90 -17.48
N MET A 138 -34.58 -21.81 -16.56
CA MET A 138 -33.74 -20.62 -16.40
C MET A 138 -32.70 -20.48 -17.52
N SER A 139 -32.19 -21.59 -18.06
CA SER A 139 -31.14 -21.61 -19.07
C SER A 139 -31.68 -21.53 -20.51
N LEU A 140 -32.80 -22.20 -20.80
CA LEU A 140 -33.40 -22.29 -22.14
C LEU A 140 -34.71 -21.50 -22.25
N GLY A 141 -35.31 -21.06 -21.15
CA GLY A 141 -36.48 -20.19 -21.14
C GLY A 141 -36.11 -18.77 -21.54
N LYS A 142 -35.81 -18.59 -22.83
CA LYS A 142 -36.02 -17.29 -23.47
C LYS A 142 -37.52 -17.06 -23.55
N LYS A 143 -37.99 -16.03 -22.85
CA LYS A 143 -39.26 -15.38 -23.19
C LYS A 143 -39.07 -14.71 -24.55
N ASP A 144 -39.87 -15.14 -25.52
CA ASP A 144 -40.63 -14.18 -26.32
C ASP A 144 -41.63 -13.46 -25.39
#